data_AF-A0A6A5V5F5-F1
#
_entry.id   AF-A0A6A5V5F5-F1
#
_cell.length_a   1.000
_cell.length_b   1.000
_cell.length_c   1.000
_cell.angle_alpha   90.00
_cell.angle_beta   90.00
_cell.angle_gamma   90.00
#
_symmetry.space_group_name_H-M   'P 1'
#
loop_
_entity.id
_entity.type
_entity.pdbx_description
1 polymer ?
#
loop_
_entity_poly.entity_id
_entity_poly.type
_entity_poly.pdbx_seq_one_letter_code
_entity_poly.pdbx_strand_id
1 'polypeptide(L)'
;GAHIYAFRTAARIPHPNVFATPETIANAVSAEHARALYLFNGAHRAHHNFVENYAVVLSAMLVSGPAYPRLAAAAGAAWVFGRVLYSLGYT
;
A
#
# COMPACT_ATOMS: atom_id res chain seq x y z
N GLY A 1 1.35 3.45 6.11
CA GLY A 1 2.13 3.80 7.31
C GLY A 1 2.52 2.56 8.09
N ALA A 2 1.71 2.14 9.07
CA ALA A 2 2.02 1.01 9.96
C ALA A 2 2.28 -0.32 9.23
N HIS A 3 1.50 -0.64 8.19
CA HIS A 3 1.69 -1.86 7.39
C HIS A 3 3.10 -1.95 6.79
N ILE A 4 3.57 -0.88 6.15
CA ILE A 4 4.92 -0.79 5.57
C ILE A 4 6.02 -0.94 6.63
N TYR A 5 5.81 -0.38 7.82
CA TYR A 5 6.80 -0.43 8.90
C TYR A 5 7.09 -1.87 9.37
N ALA A 6 6.06 -2.72 9.42
CA ALA A 6 6.23 -4.14 9.71
C ALA A 6 7.13 -4.83 8.66
N PHE A 7 6.88 -4.58 7.37
CA PHE A 7 7.72 -5.12 6.30
C PHE A 7 9.13 -4.52 6.28
N ARG A 8 9.30 -3.25 6.63
CA ARG A 8 10.63 -2.63 6.74
C ARG A 8 11.49 -3.35 7.77
N THR A 9 10.91 -3.64 8.93
CA THR A 9 11.62 -4.33 10.02
C THR A 9 12.03 -5.74 9.59
N ALA A 10 11.15 -6.46 8.89
CA ALA A 10 11.45 -7.78 8.33
C ALA A 10 12.54 -7.74 7.24
N ALA A 11 12.47 -6.74 6.35
CA ALA A 11 13.39 -6.55 5.23
C ALA A 11 14.72 -5.86 5.63
N ARG A 12 14.84 -5.37 6.86
CA ARG A 12 16.02 -4.69 7.42
C ARG A 12 16.54 -3.54 6.54
N ILE A 13 15.63 -2.82 5.88
CA ILE A 13 16.00 -1.69 5.03
C ILE A 13 16.35 -0.46 5.87
N PRO A 14 17.59 0.06 5.79
CA PRO A 14 17.99 1.25 6.55
C PRO A 14 17.25 2.49 6.05
N HIS A 15 17.00 3.44 6.94
CA HIS A 15 16.61 4.79 6.54
C HIS A 15 17.83 5.50 5.93
N PRO A 16 17.66 6.38 4.91
CA PRO A 16 16.40 6.91 4.39
C PRO A 16 15.81 6.15 3.17
N ASN A 17 16.32 4.96 2.83
CA ASN A 17 15.90 4.25 1.61
C ASN A 17 14.41 3.94 1.62
N VAL A 18 13.68 4.40 0.61
CA VAL A 18 12.23 4.17 0.47
C VAL A 18 11.93 2.76 -0.04
N PHE A 19 12.78 2.25 -0.93
CA PHE A 19 12.67 0.90 -1.50
C PHE A 19 13.94 0.10 -1.23
N ALA A 20 13.83 -1.22 -1.27
CA ALA A 20 14.97 -2.10 -1.44
C ALA A 20 15.55 -1.89 -2.84
N THR A 21 16.81 -1.47 -2.91
CA THR A 21 17.50 -1.23 -4.18
C THR A 21 17.82 -2.56 -4.88
N PRO A 22 18.04 -2.56 -6.21
CA PRO A 22 18.43 -3.77 -6.94
C PRO A 22 19.67 -4.44 -6.34
N GLU A 23 20.64 -3.67 -5.86
CA GLU A 23 21.85 -4.17 -5.22
C GLU A 23 21.52 -4.83 -3.88
N THR A 24 20.60 -4.26 -3.11
CA THR A 24 20.17 -4.85 -1.82
C THR A 24 19.47 -6.18 -2.04
N ILE A 25 18.64 -6.28 -3.09
CA ILE A 25 17.94 -7.50 -3.48
C ILE A 25 18.94 -8.56 -3.98
N ALA A 26 19.91 -8.16 -4.81
CA ALA A 26 20.95 -9.06 -5.31
C ALA A 26 21.84 -9.61 -4.19
N ASN A 27 22.07 -8.84 -3.13
CA ASN A 27 22.87 -9.23 -1.96
C ASN A 27 22.04 -9.84 -0.82
N ALA A 28 20.86 -10.41 -1.12
CA ALA A 28 20.02 -11.02 -0.10
C ALA A 28 20.74 -12.22 0.57
N VAL A 29 20.92 -12.13 1.88
CA VAL A 29 21.59 -13.14 2.72
C VAL A 29 20.89 -14.51 2.74
N SER A 30 19.59 -14.58 2.46
CA SER A 30 18.82 -15.83 2.40
C SER A 30 17.59 -15.70 1.50
N ALA A 31 16.97 -16.83 1.13
CA ALA A 31 15.72 -16.83 0.37
C ALA A 31 14.57 -16.12 1.14
N GLU A 32 14.54 -16.26 2.47
CA GLU A 32 13.58 -15.56 3.33
C GLU A 32 13.82 -14.05 3.33
N HIS A 33 15.08 -13.62 3.39
CA HIS A 33 15.43 -12.20 3.31
C HIS A 33 15.08 -11.63 1.93
N ALA A 34 15.35 -12.35 0.84
CA ALA A 34 14.95 -11.95 -0.50
C ALA A 34 13.42 -11.77 -0.62
N ARG A 35 12.65 -12.71 -0.03
CA ARG A 35 11.19 -12.58 0.06
C ARG A 35 10.79 -11.33 0.84
N ALA A 36 11.38 -11.09 2.02
CA ALA A 36 11.06 -9.91 2.82
C ALA A 36 11.32 -8.60 2.06
N LEU A 37 12.42 -8.50 1.32
CA LEU A 37 12.75 -7.35 0.47
C LEU A 37 11.71 -7.14 -0.64
N TYR A 38 11.28 -8.23 -1.31
CA TYR A 38 10.23 -8.18 -2.32
C TYR A 38 8.90 -7.71 -1.72
N LEU A 39 8.48 -8.28 -0.59
CA LEU A 39 7.25 -7.89 0.10
C LEU A 39 7.29 -6.44 0.60
N PHE A 40 8.45 -5.96 1.04
CA PHE A 40 8.65 -4.57 1.43
C PHE A 40 8.42 -3.60 0.25
N ASN A 41 9.02 -3.89 -0.90
CA ASN A 41 8.78 -3.09 -2.12
C ASN A 41 7.31 -3.17 -2.54
N GLY A 42 6.70 -4.34 -2.42
CA GLY A 42 5.28 -4.55 -2.68
C GLY A 42 4.37 -3.71 -1.79
N ALA A 43 4.62 -3.72 -0.47
CA ALA A 43 3.90 -2.91 0.51
C ALA A 43 4.01 -1.42 0.19
N HIS A 44 5.19 -0.94 -0.20
CA HIS A 44 5.39 0.43 -0.64
C HIS A 44 4.59 0.74 -1.90
N ARG A 45 4.64 -0.11 -2.92
CA ARG A 45 3.90 0.13 -4.17
C ARG A 45 2.39 0.14 -3.95
N ALA A 46 1.87 -0.77 -3.12
CA ALA A 46 0.47 -0.81 -2.74
C ALA A 46 0.02 0.48 -2.04
N HIS A 47 0.87 1.02 -1.16
CA HIS A 47 0.62 2.29 -0.49
C HIS A 47 0.65 3.49 -1.46
N HIS A 48 1.63 3.57 -2.36
CA HIS A 48 1.68 4.63 -3.38
C HIS A 48 0.44 4.60 -4.26
N ASN A 49 0.01 3.41 -4.70
CA ASN A 49 -1.22 3.26 -5.47
C ASN A 49 -2.47 3.71 -4.69
N PHE A 50 -2.49 3.54 -3.36
CA PHE A 50 -3.59 4.07 -2.54
C PHE A 50 -3.57 5.61 -2.58
N VAL A 51 -2.41 6.22 -2.34
CA VAL A 51 -2.27 7.69 -2.32
C VAL A 51 -2.62 8.31 -3.67
N GLU A 52 -2.22 7.69 -4.78
CA GLU A 52 -2.54 8.11 -6.15
C GLU A 52 -4.06 8.17 -6.41
N ASN A 53 -4.84 7.24 -5.82
CA ASN A 53 -6.28 7.14 -6.03
C ASN A 53 -7.12 7.84 -4.95
N TYR A 54 -6.56 7.99 -3.75
CA TYR A 54 -7.28 8.47 -2.57
C TYR A 54 -7.89 9.85 -2.78
N ALA A 55 -7.13 10.78 -3.38
CA ALA A 55 -7.61 12.13 -3.63
C ALA A 55 -8.85 12.15 -4.55
N VAL A 56 -8.81 11.42 -5.66
CA VAL A 56 -9.92 11.37 -6.63
C VAL A 56 -11.18 10.78 -6.00
N VAL A 57 -11.04 9.68 -5.26
CA VAL A 57 -12.19 9.04 -4.61
C VAL A 57 -12.79 9.92 -3.52
N LEU A 58 -11.94 10.57 -2.71
CA LEU A 58 -12.41 11.49 -1.68
C LEU A 58 -13.16 12.69 -2.29
N SER A 59 -12.63 13.28 -3.36
CA SER A 59 -13.30 14.36 -4.09
C SER A 59 -14.62 13.93 -4.69
N ALA A 60 -14.69 12.74 -5.31
CA ALA A 60 -15.94 12.21 -5.86
C ALA A 60 -17.00 12.02 -4.77
N MET A 61 -16.61 11.44 -3.63
CA MET A 61 -17.52 11.25 -2.50
C MET A 61 -17.99 12.57 -1.89
N LEU A 62 -17.13 13.58 -1.80
CA LEU A 62 -17.48 14.90 -1.28
C LEU A 62 -18.51 15.60 -2.17
N VAL A 63 -18.35 15.50 -3.50
CA VAL A 63 -19.28 16.10 -4.47
C VAL A 63 -20.60 15.33 -4.53
N SER A 64 -20.56 13.99 -4.57
CA SER A 64 -21.78 13.18 -4.70
C SER A 64 -22.55 12.98 -3.39
N GLY A 65 -21.86 13.07 -2.24
CA GLY A 65 -22.38 12.74 -0.92
C GLY A 65 -23.64 13.53 -0.52
N PRO A 66 -23.68 14.87 -0.69
CA PRO A 66 -24.87 15.66 -0.35
C PRO A 66 -26.12 15.28 -1.14
N ALA A 67 -25.97 14.96 -2.43
CA ALA A 67 -27.09 14.58 -3.31
C ALA A 67 -27.47 13.10 -3.17
N TYR A 68 -26.50 12.22 -2.95
CA TYR A 68 -26.67 10.77 -2.95
C TYR A 68 -25.97 10.09 -1.76
N PRO A 69 -26.39 10.39 -0.51
CA PRO A 69 -25.63 10.02 0.68
C PRO A 69 -25.45 8.52 0.88
N ARG A 70 -26.50 7.72 0.65
CA ARG A 70 -26.44 6.25 0.80
C ARG A 70 -25.54 5.61 -0.26
N LEU A 71 -25.65 6.07 -1.51
CA LEU A 71 -24.85 5.53 -2.61
C LEU A 71 -23.38 5.90 -2.46
N ALA A 72 -23.09 7.16 -2.11
CA ALA A 72 -21.73 7.61 -1.84
C ALA A 72 -21.09 6.84 -0.67
N ALA A 73 -21.84 6.60 0.41
CA ALA A 73 -21.37 5.79 1.54
C ALA A 73 -21.09 4.33 1.14
N ALA A 74 -22.01 3.70 0.40
CA ALA A 74 -21.84 2.32 -0.05
C ALA A 74 -20.64 2.17 -1.01
N ALA A 75 -20.49 3.08 -1.98
CA ALA A 75 -19.37 3.09 -2.90
C ALA A 75 -18.03 3.33 -2.18
N GLY A 76 -18.00 4.25 -1.23
CA GLY A 76 -16.82 4.49 -0.38
C GLY A 76 -16.43 3.26 0.45
N ALA A 77 -17.40 2.59 1.06
CA ALA A 77 -17.16 1.36 1.81
C ALA A 77 -16.62 0.23 0.92
N ALA A 78 -17.22 0.04 -0.26
CA ALA A 78 -16.75 -0.93 -1.24
C ALA A 78 -15.32 -0.63 -1.70
N TRP A 79 -14.99 0.65 -1.93
CA TRP A 79 -13.64 1.06 -2.28
C TRP A 79 -12.64 0.77 -1.17
N VAL A 80 -12.93 1.16 0.09
CA VAL A 80 -12.06 0.89 1.24
C VAL A 80 -11.81 -0.61 1.40
N PHE A 81 -12.87 -1.44 1.31
CA PHE A 81 -12.74 -2.88 1.34
C PHE A 81 -11.83 -3.42 0.22
N GLY A 82 -12.04 -2.94 -1.01
CA GLY A 82 -11.18 -3.25 -2.14
C GLY A 82 -9.72 -2.85 -1.91
N ARG A 83 -9.46 -1.72 -1.25
CA ARG A 83 -8.10 -1.28 -0.90
C ARG A 83 -7.42 -2.19 0.12
N VAL A 84 -8.18 -2.74 1.07
CA VAL A 84 -7.65 -3.73 2.03
C VAL A 84 -7.26 -5.01 1.29
N LEU A 85 -8.17 -5.55 0.47
CA LEU A 85 -7.89 -6.76 -0.33
C LEU A 85 -6.70 -6.55 -1.27
N TYR A 86 -6.63 -5.41 -1.96
CA TYR A 86 -5.52 -5.08 -2.85
C TYR A 86 -4.19 -5.01 -2.10
N SER A 87 -4.16 -4.37 -0.92
CA SER A 87 -2.93 -4.28 -0.12
C SER A 87 -2.45 -5.64 0.36
N LEU A 88 -3.37 -6.53 0.77
CA LEU A 88 -3.05 -7.89 1.19
C LEU A 88 -2.60 -8.77 0.02
N GLY A 89 -3.16 -8.58 -1.18
CA GLY A 89 -2.72 -9.33 -2.37
C GLY A 89 -1.32 -8.95 -2.87
N TYR A 90 -0.84 -7.75 -2.49
CA TYR A 90 0.48 -7.25 -2.89
C TYR A 90 1.61 -7.68 -1.92
N THR A 91 1.27 -8.23 -0.75
CA THR A 91 2.21 -8.56 0.33
C THR A 91 1.96 -9.96 0.89
#